data_AF-A0A9E2CY31-F1
#
_entry.id   AF-A0A9E2CY31-F1
#
_cell.length_a   1.000
_cell.length_b   1.000
_cell.length_c   1.000
_cell.angle_alpha   90.00
_cell.angle_beta   90.00
_cell.angle_gamma   90.00
#
_symmetry.space_group_name_H-M   'P 1'
#
loop_
_entity.id
_entity.type
_entity.pdbx_description
1 polymer ?
#
loop_
_entity_poly.entity_id
_entity_poly.type
_entity_poly.pdbx_seq_one_letter_code
_entity_poly.pdbx_strand_id
1 'polypeptide(L)'
;MLSSFSTVSIIAVIGFLLRSWIATRLRWSIKHEYDKKMLEVESQKEIRLKGEIVADLLAEWIRKSGNLDYHQLNRLTFQAFLWLPKDLAEELSNSLTQATNSKDVRALLVDIRKYLHGKDDGFKPKDVIVFDEPDIRGSQNFSHVTSDALTKPKPFK
;
A
#
# COMPACT_ATOMS: atom_id res chain seq x y z
N MET A 1 7.54 31.02 -65.07
CA MET A 1 7.02 29.71 -64.60
C MET A 1 7.99 28.92 -63.71
N LEU A 2 9.31 29.16 -63.73
CA LEU A 2 10.27 28.44 -62.86
C LEU A 2 10.16 28.76 -61.35
N SER A 3 9.64 29.92 -60.97
CA SER A 3 9.50 30.32 -59.55
C SER A 3 8.40 29.54 -58.80
N SER A 4 7.35 29.09 -59.49
CA SER A 4 6.21 28.40 -58.87
C SER A 4 6.48 26.94 -58.48
N PHE A 5 7.39 26.25 -59.18
CA PHE A 5 7.74 24.87 -58.84
C PHE A 5 8.64 24.78 -57.60
N SER A 6 9.51 25.77 -57.40
CA SER A 6 10.40 25.85 -56.24
C SER A 6 9.63 26.11 -54.94
N THR A 7 8.64 27.01 -54.97
CA THR A 7 7.83 27.33 -53.78
C THR A 7 6.96 26.17 -53.34
N VAL A 8 6.36 25.41 -54.27
CA VAL A 8 5.54 24.22 -53.94
C VAL A 8 6.39 23.13 -53.28
N SER A 9 7.62 22.91 -53.74
CA SER A 9 8.52 21.92 -53.16
C SER A 9 8.95 22.29 -51.73
N ILE A 10 9.26 23.58 -51.50
CA ILE A 10 9.60 24.10 -50.16
C ILE A 10 8.41 23.95 -49.20
N ILE A 11 7.19 24.27 -49.65
CA ILE A 11 5.97 24.11 -48.84
C ILE A 11 5.74 22.63 -48.48
N ALA A 12 5.99 21.69 -49.40
CA ALA A 12 5.86 20.27 -49.14
C ALA A 12 6.86 19.77 -48.07
N VAL A 13 8.11 20.24 -48.14
CA VAL A 13 9.14 19.91 -47.13
C VAL A 13 8.77 20.49 -45.78
N ILE A 14 8.35 21.76 -45.72
CA ILE A 14 7.91 22.40 -44.47
C ILE A 14 6.70 21.66 -43.88
N GLY A 15 5.71 21.31 -44.71
CA GLY A 15 4.53 20.55 -44.28
C GLY A 15 4.89 19.17 -43.74
N PHE A 16 5.84 18.47 -44.37
CA PHE A 16 6.35 17.19 -43.89
C PHE A 16 7.08 17.31 -42.54
N LEU A 17 7.94 18.31 -42.39
CA LEU A 17 8.67 18.57 -41.15
C LEU A 17 7.71 18.95 -40.01
N LEU A 18 6.73 19.82 -40.27
CA LEU A 18 5.69 20.17 -39.30
C LEU A 18 4.87 18.95 -38.89
N ARG A 19 4.44 18.12 -39.84
CA ARG A 19 3.72 16.88 -39.55
C ARG A 19 4.55 15.93 -38.68
N SER A 20 5.82 15.75 -38.99
CA SER A 20 6.73 14.90 -38.22
C SER A 20 6.95 15.45 -36.80
N TRP A 21 7.13 16.77 -36.68
CA TRP A 21 7.33 17.45 -35.40
C TRP A 21 6.09 17.36 -34.50
N ILE A 22 4.90 17.64 -35.05
CA ILE A 22 3.62 17.54 -34.33
C ILE A 22 3.36 16.09 -33.91
N ALA A 23 3.54 15.12 -34.81
CA ALA A 23 3.36 13.70 -34.49
C ALA A 23 4.32 13.23 -33.39
N THR A 24 5.58 13.68 -33.45
CA THR A 24 6.58 13.38 -32.42
C THR A 24 6.19 14.01 -31.09
N ARG A 25 5.83 15.30 -31.06
CA ARG A 25 5.44 15.98 -29.82
C ARG A 25 4.20 15.34 -29.17
N LEU A 26 3.21 14.96 -29.97
CA LEU A 26 2.01 14.28 -29.50
C LEU A 26 2.34 12.92 -28.91
N ARG A 27 3.16 12.11 -29.61
CA ARG A 27 3.64 10.81 -29.10
C ARG A 27 4.40 10.95 -27.79
N TRP A 28 5.25 11.97 -27.65
CA TRP A 28 5.97 12.25 -26.40
C TRP A 28 5.02 12.61 -25.26
N SER A 29 4.02 13.46 -25.51
CA SER A 29 3.02 13.83 -24.51
C SER A 29 2.22 12.60 -24.04
N ILE A 30 1.76 11.78 -25.00
CA ILE A 30 1.02 10.56 -24.72
C ILE A 30 1.90 9.59 -23.93
N LYS A 31 3.14 9.35 -24.39
CA LYS A 31 4.08 8.46 -23.71
C LYS A 31 4.34 8.91 -22.26
N HIS A 32 4.53 10.20 -22.04
CA HIS A 32 4.73 10.73 -20.69
C HIS A 32 3.53 10.45 -19.77
N GLU A 33 2.30 10.61 -20.27
CA GLU A 33 1.10 10.25 -19.51
C GLU A 33 1.02 8.75 -19.21
N TYR A 34 1.37 7.90 -20.18
CA TYR A 34 1.42 6.45 -19.98
C TYR A 34 2.49 6.05 -18.96
N ASP A 35 3.70 6.60 -19.06
CA ASP A 35 4.80 6.35 -18.13
C ASP A 35 4.39 6.78 -16.71
N LYS A 36 3.72 7.93 -16.56
CA LYS A 36 3.19 8.38 -15.27
C LYS A 36 2.13 7.42 -14.71
N LYS A 37 1.17 6.99 -15.53
CA LYS A 37 0.14 6.02 -15.13
C LYS A 37 0.75 4.66 -14.77
N MET A 38 1.79 4.24 -15.47
CA MET A 38 2.51 3.00 -15.19
C MET A 38 3.18 3.06 -13.81
N LEU A 39 3.90 4.15 -13.52
CA LEU A 39 4.52 4.37 -12.21
C LEU A 39 3.49 4.41 -11.08
N GLU A 40 2.32 5.02 -11.32
CA GLU A 40 1.23 5.04 -10.36
C GLU A 40 0.70 3.62 -10.09
N VAL A 41 0.49 2.81 -11.13
CA VAL A 41 0.05 1.41 -10.97
C VAL A 41 1.09 0.57 -10.23
N GLU A 42 2.38 0.74 -10.53
CA GLU A 42 3.47 0.05 -9.83
C GLU A 42 3.52 0.43 -8.34
N SER A 43 3.44 1.73 -8.04
CA SER A 43 3.36 2.22 -6.67
C SER A 43 2.15 1.63 -5.91
N GLN A 44 0.98 1.58 -6.54
CA GLN A 44 -0.22 0.97 -5.95
C GLN A 44 -0.04 -0.53 -5.69
N LYS A 45 0.64 -1.25 -6.59
CA LYS A 45 0.96 -2.68 -6.38
C LYS A 45 1.90 -2.85 -5.19
N GLU A 46 2.95 -2.04 -5.09
CA GLU A 46 3.88 -2.10 -3.97
C GLU A 46 3.19 -1.83 -2.63
N ILE A 47 2.32 -0.82 -2.57
CA ILE A 47 1.55 -0.50 -1.37
C ILE A 47 0.70 -1.70 -0.92
N ARG A 48 0.05 -2.38 -1.87
CA ARG A 48 -0.76 -3.59 -1.58
C ARG A 48 0.10 -4.72 -1.02
N LEU A 49 1.22 -5.01 -1.67
CA LEU A 49 2.12 -6.10 -1.25
C LEU A 49 2.76 -5.81 0.12
N LYS A 50 3.22 -4.58 0.36
CA LYS A 50 3.78 -4.15 1.65
C LYS A 50 2.71 -4.20 2.75
N GLY A 51 1.49 -3.76 2.43
CA GLY A 51 0.34 -3.83 3.34
C GLY A 51 -0.07 -5.25 3.70
N GLU A 52 -0.05 -6.17 2.73
CA GLU A 52 -0.33 -7.61 2.93
C GLU A 52 0.66 -8.22 3.93
N ILE A 53 1.97 -8.00 3.74
CA ILE A 53 3.02 -8.51 4.64
C ILE A 53 2.81 -8.05 6.09
N VAL A 54 2.49 -6.76 6.29
CA VAL A 54 2.26 -6.21 7.63
C VAL A 54 0.98 -6.77 8.25
N ALA A 55 -0.09 -6.90 7.46
CA ALA A 55 -1.34 -7.48 7.94
C ALA A 55 -1.16 -8.94 8.37
N ASP A 56 -0.47 -9.75 7.56
CA ASP A 56 -0.15 -11.14 7.87
C ASP A 56 0.72 -11.25 9.11
N LEU A 57 1.73 -10.38 9.25
CA LEU A 57 2.62 -10.35 10.41
C LEU A 57 1.83 -10.11 11.71
N LEU A 58 1.00 -9.06 11.72
CA LEU A 58 0.21 -8.69 12.90
C LEU A 58 -0.87 -9.73 13.21
N ALA A 59 -1.46 -10.35 12.20
CA ALA A 59 -2.43 -11.42 12.37
C ALA A 59 -1.80 -12.68 12.99
N GLU A 60 -0.66 -13.13 12.47
CA GLU A 60 0.09 -14.26 13.04
C GLU A 60 0.58 -13.94 14.46
N TRP A 61 0.93 -12.68 14.75
CA TRP A 61 1.38 -12.27 16.08
C TRP A 61 0.25 -12.25 17.13
N ILE A 62 -0.95 -11.78 16.77
CA ILE A 62 -2.10 -11.69 17.70
C ILE A 62 -2.73 -13.07 17.96
N ARG A 63 -2.46 -14.08 17.12
CA ARG A 63 -3.02 -15.43 17.26
C ARG A 63 -2.74 -16.02 18.65
N LYS A 64 -3.81 -16.32 19.40
CA LYS A 64 -3.73 -16.87 20.77
C LYS A 64 -3.82 -18.40 20.78
N SER A 65 -4.52 -18.97 19.81
CA SER A 65 -4.81 -20.40 19.72
C SER A 65 -4.11 -21.05 18.51
N GLY A 66 -3.00 -21.75 18.76
CA GLY A 66 -2.31 -22.53 17.72
C GLY A 66 -0.81 -22.69 17.99
N ASN A 67 -0.16 -23.54 17.17
CA ASN A 67 1.29 -23.60 17.09
C ASN A 67 1.77 -22.35 16.32
N LEU A 68 2.54 -21.48 16.97
CA LEU A 68 3.08 -20.28 16.34
C LEU A 68 4.22 -20.70 15.40
N ASP A 69 4.10 -20.41 14.11
CA ASP A 69 5.17 -20.69 13.15
C ASP A 69 6.22 -19.55 13.22
N TYR A 70 7.22 -19.75 14.07
CA TYR A 70 8.33 -18.81 14.24
C TYR A 70 9.10 -18.54 12.95
N HIS A 71 9.17 -19.52 12.04
CA HIS A 71 9.85 -19.31 10.76
C HIS A 71 9.07 -18.31 9.89
N GLN A 72 7.74 -18.48 9.82
CA GLN A 72 6.88 -17.54 9.11
C GLN A 72 6.92 -16.15 9.74
N LEU A 73 6.84 -16.06 11.07
CA LEU A 73 6.91 -14.78 11.78
C LEU A 73 8.23 -14.04 11.52
N ASN A 74 9.36 -14.76 11.60
CA ASN A 74 10.67 -14.18 11.31
C ASN A 74 10.77 -13.71 9.86
N ARG A 75 10.28 -14.52 8.91
CA ARG A 75 10.26 -14.14 7.49
C ARG A 75 9.48 -12.84 7.27
N LEU A 76 8.27 -12.73 7.81
CA LEU A 76 7.42 -11.55 7.68
C LEU A 76 8.05 -10.33 8.36
N THR A 77 8.63 -10.52 9.54
CA THR A 77 9.32 -9.47 10.30
C THR A 77 10.52 -8.92 9.53
N PHE A 78 11.37 -9.80 8.99
CA PHE A 78 12.53 -9.39 8.21
C PHE A 78 12.12 -8.70 6.90
N GLN A 79 11.09 -9.21 6.24
CA GLN A 79 10.56 -8.55 5.05
C GLN A 79 10.08 -7.13 5.38
N ALA A 80 9.32 -6.94 6.46
CA ALA A 80 8.87 -5.62 6.90
C ALA A 80 10.06 -4.68 7.19
N PHE A 81 11.04 -5.12 7.99
CA PHE A 81 12.17 -4.27 8.38
C PHE A 81 13.11 -3.85 7.24
N LEU A 82 13.12 -4.56 6.10
CA LEU A 82 13.96 -4.18 4.95
C LEU A 82 13.46 -2.91 4.24
N TRP A 83 12.14 -2.68 4.19
CA TRP A 83 11.57 -1.55 3.45
C TRP A 83 10.93 -0.49 4.35
N LEU A 84 10.71 -0.80 5.63
CA LEU A 84 10.13 0.12 6.60
C LEU A 84 11.19 1.14 7.05
N PRO A 85 10.84 2.42 7.23
CA PRO A 85 11.78 3.41 7.71
C PRO A 85 12.13 3.12 9.17
N LYS A 86 13.33 3.57 9.59
CA LYS A 86 13.90 3.31 10.91
C LYS A 86 12.89 3.53 12.05
N ASP A 87 12.23 4.68 12.05
CA ASP A 87 11.31 5.08 13.13
C ASP A 87 10.14 4.09 13.28
N LEU A 88 9.53 3.68 12.17
CA LEU A 88 8.43 2.69 12.19
C LEU A 88 8.93 1.28 12.49
N ALA A 89 10.15 0.92 12.08
CA ALA A 89 10.75 -0.37 12.38
C ALA A 89 11.04 -0.52 13.88
N GLU A 90 11.51 0.55 14.53
CA GLU A 90 11.70 0.57 15.99
C GLU A 90 10.35 0.45 16.71
N GLU A 91 9.31 1.18 16.27
CA GLU A 91 7.97 1.06 16.85
C GLU A 91 7.34 -0.33 16.67
N LEU A 92 7.48 -0.92 15.48
CA LEU A 92 7.04 -2.29 15.21
C LEU A 92 7.80 -3.29 16.10
N SER A 93 9.11 -3.15 16.23
CA SER A 93 9.92 -4.01 17.11
C SER A 93 9.50 -3.89 18.58
N ASN A 94 9.25 -2.66 19.06
CA ASN A 94 8.78 -2.42 20.42
C ASN A 94 7.39 -3.02 20.68
N SER A 95 6.49 -2.97 19.68
CA SER A 95 5.16 -3.58 19.74
C SER A 95 5.21 -5.11 19.74
N LEU A 96 6.04 -5.71 18.89
CA LEU A 96 6.27 -7.17 18.86
C LEU A 96 6.97 -7.70 20.11
N THR A 97 7.76 -6.89 20.81
CA THR A 97 8.44 -7.30 22.05
C THR A 97 7.64 -6.98 23.32
N GLN A 98 6.44 -6.39 23.18
CA GLN A 98 5.59 -5.92 24.29
C GLN A 98 6.38 -5.05 25.29
N ALA A 99 7.22 -4.14 24.78
CA ALA A 99 7.96 -3.21 25.63
C ALA A 99 7.00 -2.31 26.45
N THR A 100 7.43 -1.87 27.63
CA THR A 100 6.59 -1.14 28.61
C THR A 100 5.99 0.19 28.10
N ASN A 101 6.42 0.70 26.95
CA ASN A 101 5.91 1.89 26.29
C ASN A 101 5.56 1.65 24.80
N SER A 102 5.22 0.41 24.44
CA SER A 102 4.91 0.06 23.06
C SER A 102 3.56 0.61 22.62
N LYS A 103 3.47 1.11 21.38
CA LYS A 103 2.19 1.48 20.76
C LYS A 103 1.30 0.25 20.59
N ASP A 104 -0.01 0.48 20.77
CA ASP A 104 -1.04 -0.52 20.46
C ASP A 104 -0.97 -0.91 18.97
N VAL A 105 -1.30 -2.17 18.67
CA VAL A 105 -1.27 -2.71 17.30
C VAL A 105 -2.12 -1.87 16.37
N ARG A 106 -3.26 -1.36 16.85
CA ARG A 106 -4.17 -0.50 16.08
C ARG A 106 -3.52 0.84 15.71
N ALA A 107 -2.76 1.43 16.62
CA ALA A 107 -2.05 2.68 16.37
C ALA A 107 -0.92 2.48 15.35
N LEU A 108 -0.15 1.39 15.50
CA LEU A 108 0.91 1.05 14.55
C LEU A 108 0.37 0.82 13.12
N LEU A 109 -0.79 0.18 13.00
CA LEU A 109 -1.45 -0.05 11.71
C LEU A 109 -1.83 1.27 11.01
N VAL A 110 -2.28 2.26 11.78
CA VAL A 110 -2.58 3.61 11.27
C VAL A 110 -1.30 4.31 10.81
N ASP A 111 -0.22 4.23 11.60
CA ASP A 111 1.05 4.88 11.27
C ASP A 111 1.69 4.29 10.01
N ILE A 112 1.69 2.95 9.89
CA ILE A 112 2.17 2.25 8.68
C ILE A 112 1.27 2.58 7.48
N ARG A 113 -0.06 2.62 7.64
CA ARG A 113 -1.00 3.01 6.58
C ARG A 113 -0.71 4.42 6.06
N LYS A 114 -0.46 5.37 6.98
CA LYS A 114 -0.12 6.76 6.66
C LYS A 114 1.19 6.84 5.88
N TYR A 115 2.20 6.07 6.29
CA TYR A 115 3.47 5.98 5.57
C TYR A 115 3.29 5.41 4.15
N LEU A 116 2.58 4.29 4.01
CA LEU A 116 2.39 3.64 2.70
C LEU A 116 1.60 4.51 1.72
N HIS A 117 0.57 5.23 2.17
CA HIS A 117 -0.22 6.10 1.30
C HIS A 117 0.39 7.50 1.12
N GLY A 118 1.41 7.87 1.90
CA GLY A 118 2.05 9.19 1.87
C GLY A 118 1.14 10.35 2.26
N LYS A 119 -0.07 10.07 2.75
CA LYS A 119 -1.08 11.05 3.15
C LYS A 119 -1.83 10.59 4.39
N ASP A 120 -2.21 11.54 5.21
CA ASP A 120 -3.11 11.31 6.34
C ASP A 120 -4.56 11.40 5.85
N ASP A 121 -5.29 10.30 5.91
CA ASP A 121 -6.70 10.21 5.54
C ASP A 121 -7.65 10.36 6.75
N GLY A 122 -7.10 10.70 7.93
CA GLY A 122 -7.87 10.88 9.16
C GLY A 122 -8.37 9.57 9.78
N PHE A 123 -7.88 8.42 9.30
CA PHE A 123 -8.23 7.10 9.82
C PHE A 123 -7.72 6.93 11.26
N LYS A 124 -8.61 6.58 12.20
CA LYS A 124 -8.26 6.54 13.63
C LYS A 124 -8.03 5.11 14.11
N PRO A 125 -7.19 4.89 15.14
CA PRO A 125 -6.93 3.55 15.68
C PRO A 125 -8.22 2.81 16.14
N LYS A 126 -9.21 3.54 16.64
CA LYS A 126 -10.51 2.99 17.07
C LYS A 126 -11.37 2.40 15.93
N ASP A 127 -11.10 2.80 14.69
CA ASP A 127 -11.80 2.29 13.50
C ASP A 127 -11.21 0.95 13.03
N VAL A 128 -10.03 0.57 13.53
CA VAL A 128 -9.42 -0.74 13.30
C VAL A 128 -10.16 -1.79 14.11
N ILE A 129 -10.68 -2.83 13.46
CA ILE A 129 -11.30 -3.98 14.13
C ILE A 129 -10.23 -5.05 14.33
N VAL A 130 -10.06 -5.48 15.58
CA VAL A 130 -9.25 -6.67 15.94
C VAL A 130 -10.19 -7.67 16.59
N PHE A 131 -10.20 -8.90 16.09
CA PHE A 131 -10.99 -9.98 16.67
C PHE A 131 -10.15 -10.72 17.71
N ASP A 132 -10.69 -10.83 18.93
CA ASP A 132 -10.10 -11.69 19.95
C ASP A 132 -10.48 -13.16 19.70
N GLU A 133 -9.47 -14.01 19.61
CA GLU A 133 -9.68 -15.47 19.59
C GLU A 133 -10.18 -15.95 20.96
N PRO A 134 -11.16 -16.87 20.99
CA PRO A 134 -11.63 -17.46 22.24
C PRO A 134 -10.52 -18.30 22.88
N ASP A 135 -10.39 -18.20 24.20
CA ASP A 135 -9.38 -18.94 24.95
C ASP A 135 -9.74 -20.44 24.93
N ILE A 136 -8.75 -21.30 24.67
CA ILE A 136 -8.90 -22.77 24.64
C ILE A 136 -9.34 -23.29 26.01
N ARG A 137 -9.06 -22.54 27.08
CA ARG A 137 -9.48 -22.84 28.46
C ARG A 137 -10.82 -22.18 28.81
N GLY A 138 -11.90 -22.59 28.14
CA GLY A 138 -13.26 -22.69 28.70
C GLY A 138 -13.96 -21.43 29.24
N SER A 139 -13.45 -20.22 29.06
CA SER A 139 -14.23 -19.01 29.32
C SER A 139 -15.07 -18.71 28.09
N GLN A 140 -16.39 -18.52 28.25
CA GLN A 140 -17.25 -17.95 27.20
C GLN A 140 -16.83 -16.49 26.97
N ASN A 141 -15.75 -16.30 26.21
CA ASN A 141 -15.30 -15.00 25.78
C ASN A 141 -16.14 -14.63 24.55
N PHE A 142 -17.21 -13.85 24.76
CA PHE A 142 -17.81 -13.09 23.69
C PHE A 142 -16.74 -12.14 23.16
N SER A 143 -16.42 -12.22 21.87
CA SER A 143 -15.50 -11.27 21.23
C SER A 143 -16.14 -9.88 21.25
N HIS A 144 -15.77 -9.07 22.23
CA HIS A 144 -16.19 -7.68 22.32
C HIS A 144 -15.36 -6.85 21.36
N VAL A 145 -15.89 -6.62 20.16
CA VAL A 145 -15.33 -5.64 19.22
C VAL A 145 -15.69 -4.25 19.72
N THR A 146 -14.76 -3.58 20.41
CA THR A 146 -14.84 -2.14 20.63
C THR A 146 -14.34 -1.44 19.36
N SER A 147 -15.26 -1.25 18.42
CA SER A 147 -15.06 -0.39 17.26
C SER A 147 -16.37 0.33 16.96
N ASP A 148 -16.28 1.59 16.53
CA ASP A 148 -17.44 2.33 16.01
C ASP A 148 -17.91 1.77 14.65
N ALA A 149 -17.16 0.81 14.08
CA ALA A 149 -17.50 0.12 12.84
C ALA A 149 -18.58 -0.96 13.06
N LEU A 150 -19.67 -0.85 12.30
CA LEU A 150 -20.79 -1.81 12.32
C LEU A 150 -20.37 -3.15 11.72
N THR A 151 -19.98 -4.13 12.54
CA THR A 151 -19.75 -5.51 12.09
C THR A 151 -21.08 -6.27 12.01
N LYS A 152 -21.33 -6.97 10.90
CA LYS A 152 -22.46 -7.92 10.83
C LYS A 152 -22.20 -9.11 11.77
N PRO A 153 -23.19 -9.55 12.57
CA PRO A 153 -23.02 -10.71 13.44
C PRO A 153 -22.79 -11.98 12.61
N LYS A 154 -21.93 -12.87 13.11
CA LYS A 154 -21.62 -14.17 12.50
C LYS A 154 -22.91 -15.01 12.41
N PRO A 155 -23.23 -15.65 11.28
CA PRO A 155 -24.39 -16.53 11.21
C PRO A 155 -24.18 -17.71 12.15
N PHE A 156 -25.15 -17.94 13.04
CA PHE A 156 -25.24 -19.18 13.82
C PHE A 156 -25.49 -20.34 12.85
N LYS A 157 -24.67 -21.38 12.93
CA LYS A 157 -24.92 -22.68 12.31
C LYS A 157 -25.52 -23.62 13.35
#